data_AF-Q71I24-F1
#
_entry.id   AF-Q71I24-F1
#
_cell.length_a   1.000
_cell.length_b   1.000
_cell.length_c   1.000
_cell.angle_alpha   90.00
_cell.angle_beta   90.00
_cell.angle_gamma   90.00
#
_symmetry.space_group_name_H-M   'P 1'
#
loop_
_entity.id
_entity.type
_entity.pdbx_description
1 polymer ?
#
loop_
_entity_poly.entity_id
_entity_poly.type
_entity_poly.pdbx_seq_one_letter_code
_entity_poly.pdbx_strand_id
1 'polypeptide(L)' 'EFANNVATIIADNAERARNIDLSRAEAAKQRAEALIKEAKEKHDEQLLERAQIALRRAVNRIHVYDELQK' A
#
# COMPACT_ATOMS: atom_id res chain seq x y z
N GLU A 1 -15.49 9.16 -14.20
CA GLU A 1 -16.75 9.50 -14.89
C GLU A 1 -17.79 8.43 -14.57
N PHE A 2 -19.06 8.78 -14.36
CA PHE A 2 -20.14 7.81 -14.18
C PHE A 2 -21.35 8.23 -15.02
N ALA A 3 -21.80 7.36 -15.92
CA ALA A 3 -22.96 7.59 -16.77
C ALA A 3 -23.54 6.25 -17.23
N ASN A 4 -24.86 6.18 -17.45
CA ASN A 4 -25.55 4.97 -17.94
C ASN A 4 -25.22 3.68 -17.16
N ASN A 5 -25.10 3.78 -15.83
CA ASN A 5 -24.70 2.67 -14.95
C ASN A 5 -23.29 2.10 -15.23
N VAL A 6 -22.41 2.87 -15.87
CA VAL A 6 -21.00 2.55 -16.12
C VAL A 6 -20.12 3.56 -15.39
N ALA A 7 -19.18 3.05 -14.59
CA ALA A 7 -18.16 3.84 -13.91
C ALA A 7 -16.80 3.68 -14.60
N THR A 8 -16.21 4.79 -15.02
CA THR A 8 -14.83 4.86 -15.52
C THR A 8 -13.95 5.49 -14.46
N ILE A 9 -13.03 4.69 -13.92
CA ILE A 9 -12.05 5.10 -12.91
C ILE A 9 -10.69 5.18 -13.60
N ILE A 10 -10.03 6.33 -13.49
CA ILE A 10 -8.66 6.52 -13.97
C ILE A 10 -7.74 6.43 -12.76
N ALA A 11 -6.73 5.57 -12.85
CA ALA A 11 -5.73 5.39 -11.80
C ALA A 11 -4.35 5.19 -12.42
N ASP A 12 -3.33 5.76 -11.79
CA ASP A 12 -1.94 5.60 -12.24
C ASP A 12 -1.47 4.15 -12.13
N ASN A 13 -1.97 3.43 -11.13
CA ASN A 13 -1.67 2.01 -10.91
C ASN A 13 -2.91 1.28 -10.41
N ALA A 14 -3.18 0.10 -10.98
CA ALA A 14 -4.23 -0.80 -10.54
C ALA A 14 -3.69 -2.23 -10.50
N GLU A 15 -3.88 -2.91 -9.36
CA GLU A 15 -3.43 -4.27 -9.11
C GLU A 15 -4.64 -5.13 -8.72
N ARG A 16 -4.77 -6.33 -9.29
CA ARG A 16 -5.85 -7.26 -8.94
C ARG A 16 -5.39 -8.14 -7.78
N ALA A 17 -6.28 -8.44 -6.84
CA ALA A 17 -5.99 -9.25 -5.65
C ALA A 17 -5.20 -10.53 -5.94
N ARG A 18 -5.62 -11.31 -6.95
CA ARG A 18 -4.94 -12.55 -7.37
C ARG A 18 -3.53 -12.37 -7.95
N ASN A 19 -3.15 -11.15 -8.35
CA ASN A 19 -1.83 -10.84 -8.90
C ASN A 19 -0.89 -10.26 -7.85
N ILE A 20 -1.37 -10.05 -6.61
CA ILE A 20 -0.57 -9.50 -5.53
C ILE A 20 0.48 -10.53 -5.13
N ASP A 21 1.75 -10.11 -5.17
CA ASP A 21 2.85 -10.86 -4.56
C ASP A 21 2.92 -10.55 -3.07
N LEU A 22 2.47 -11.52 -2.26
CA LEU A 22 2.44 -11.41 -0.81
C LEU A 22 3.83 -11.19 -0.22
N SER A 23 4.84 -11.93 -0.69
CA SER A 23 6.20 -11.84 -0.18
C SER A 23 6.80 -10.44 -0.39
N ARG A 24 6.52 -9.85 -1.56
CA ARG A 24 6.93 -8.48 -1.88
C ARG A 24 6.18 -7.46 -1.01
N ALA A 25 4.90 -7.68 -0.75
CA ALA A 25 4.10 -6.80 0.09
C ALA A 25 4.58 -6.82 1.56
N GLU A 26 4.91 -7.99 2.10
CA GLU A 26 5.48 -8.15 3.44
C GLU A 26 6.86 -7.49 3.56
N ALA A 27 7.75 -7.71 2.60
CA ALA A 27 9.05 -7.04 2.57
C ALA A 27 8.92 -5.51 2.45
N ALA A 28 7.91 -5.01 1.74
CA ALA A 28 7.62 -3.58 1.67
C ALA A 28 7.11 -3.04 3.03
N LYS A 29 6.24 -3.80 3.72
CA LYS A 29 5.76 -3.46 5.07
C LYS A 29 6.93 -3.32 6.06
N GLN A 30 7.80 -4.34 6.13
CA GLN A 30 8.95 -4.33 7.04
C GLN A 30 9.90 -3.15 6.79
N ARG A 31 10.19 -2.85 5.50
CA ARG A 31 11.01 -1.68 5.14
C ARG A 31 10.35 -0.37 5.53
N ALA A 32 9.04 -0.22 5.31
CA ALA A 32 8.32 0.98 5.69
C ALA A 32 8.30 1.17 7.21
N GLU A 33 8.14 0.11 8.00
CA GLU A 33 8.22 0.16 9.46
C GLU A 33 9.62 0.57 9.95
N ALA A 34 10.68 0.03 9.34
CA ALA A 34 12.05 0.44 9.64
C ALA A 34 12.29 1.93 9.32
N LEU A 35 11.82 2.39 8.15
CA LEU A 35 11.92 3.80 7.76
C LEU A 35 11.12 4.73 8.67
N ILE A 36 9.94 4.32 9.15
CA ILE A 36 9.17 5.10 10.13
C ILE A 36 9.96 5.25 11.42
N LYS A 37 10.62 4.17 11.89
CA LYS A 37 11.45 4.22 13.10
C LYS A 37 12.62 5.19 12.92
N GLU A 38 13.34 5.05 11.81
CA GLU A 38 14.46 5.94 11.47
C GLU A 38 14.02 7.41 11.34
N ALA A 39 12.89 7.67 10.67
CA ALA A 39 12.34 9.01 10.51
C ALA A 39 11.96 9.65 11.85
N LYS A 40 11.42 8.86 12.79
CA LYS A 40 11.12 9.32 14.15
C LYS A 40 12.40 9.66 14.92
N GLU A 41 13.43 8.84 14.81
CA GLU A 41 14.74 9.08 15.45
C GLU A 41 15.42 10.34 14.90
N LYS A 42 15.29 10.60 13.60
CA LYS A 42 15.87 11.76 12.91
C LYS A 42 15.00 13.02 12.94
N HIS A 43 13.79 12.95 13.49
CA HIS A 43 12.78 14.02 13.44
C HIS A 43 12.50 14.54 12.01
N ASP A 44 12.53 13.65 11.02
CA ASP A 44 12.23 13.97 9.63
C ASP A 44 10.76 13.70 9.32
N GLU A 45 9.96 14.77 9.35
CA GLU A 45 8.51 14.70 9.11
C GLU A 45 8.16 14.27 7.68
N GLN A 46 8.94 14.68 6.68
CA GLN A 46 8.68 14.31 5.28
C GLN A 46 8.94 12.83 5.04
N LEU A 47 10.05 12.32 5.58
CA LEU A 47 10.36 10.89 5.50
C LEU A 47 9.30 10.07 6.24
N LEU A 48 8.85 10.54 7.41
CA LEU A 48 7.83 9.88 8.20
C LEU A 48 6.51 9.76 7.43
N GLU A 49 6.03 10.85 6.81
CA GLU A 49 4.80 10.86 6.04
C GLU A 49 4.87 9.88 4.84
N ARG A 50 5.96 9.92 4.08
CA ARG A 50 6.20 9.01 2.96
C ARG A 50 6.24 7.54 3.39
N ALA A 51 6.92 7.25 4.49
CA ALA A 51 7.03 5.91 5.02
C ALA A 51 5.68 5.38 5.53
N GLN A 52 4.84 6.23 6.13
CA GLN A 52 3.47 5.87 6.53
C GLN A 52 2.58 5.54 5.32
N ILE A 53 2.66 6.32 4.24
CA ILE A 53 1.93 6.04 3.00
C ILE A 53 2.37 4.68 2.41
N ALA A 54 3.68 4.43 2.38
CA ALA A 54 4.23 3.17 1.91
C ALA A 54 3.75 1.97 2.76
N LEU A 55 3.73 2.13 4.08
CA LEU A 55 3.22 1.12 5.01
C LEU A 55 1.74 0.82 4.74
N ARG A 56 0.92 1.87 4.64
CA ARG A 56 -0.53 1.70 4.39
C ARG A 56 -0.81 1.00 3.06
N ARG A 57 -0.03 1.30 2.02
CA ARG A 57 -0.13 0.58 0.72
C ARG A 57 0.23 -0.90 0.86
N ALA A 58 1.29 -1.23 1.59
CA ALA A 58 1.71 -2.62 1.79
C ALA A 58 0.67 -3.41 2.59
N VAL A 59 0.16 -2.84 3.70
CA VAL A 59 -0.89 -3.46 4.51
C VAL A 59 -2.17 -3.67 3.71
N ASN A 60 -2.59 -2.69 2.89
CA ASN A 60 -3.74 -2.85 2.03
C ASN A 60 -3.57 -3.99 1.02
N ARG A 61 -2.38 -4.17 0.43
CA ARG A 61 -2.11 -5.28 -0.48
C ARG A 61 -2.24 -6.63 0.21
N ILE A 62 -1.65 -6.78 1.39
CA ILE A 62 -1.71 -8.01 2.20
C ILE A 62 -3.18 -8.33 2.54
N HIS A 63 -3.90 -7.33 3.06
CA HIS A 63 -5.30 -7.50 3.45
C HIS A 63 -6.21 -7.92 2.29
N VAL A 64 -6.07 -7.27 1.12
CA VAL A 64 -6.86 -7.60 -0.08
C VAL A 64 -6.53 -8.99 -0.62
N TYR A 65 -5.27 -9.43 -0.51
CA TYR A 65 -4.89 -10.80 -0.86
C TYR A 65 -5.55 -11.81 0.08
N ASP A 66 -5.49 -11.57 1.39
CA ASP A 66 -6.09 -12.44 2.41
C ASP A 66 -7.61 -12.54 2.27
N GLU A 67 -8.29 -11.44 1.94
CA GLU A 67 -9.75 -11.43 1.70
C GLU A 67 -10.16 -12.28 0.49
N LEU A 68 -9.30 -12.41 -0.52
CA LEU A 68 -9.58 -13.27 -1.67
C LEU A 68 -9.45 -14.77 -1.34
N GLN A 69 -8.76 -15.13 -0.26
CA GLN A 69 -8.60 -16.52 0.19
C GLN A 69 -9.74 -16.99 1.11
N LYS A 70 -10.62 -16.07 1.55
CA LYS A 70 -11.82 -16.38 2.36
C LYS A 70 -12.99 -16.79 1.49
#